data_AF-A0A969VYJ0-F1
#
_entry.id   AF-A0A969VYJ0-F1
#
_cell.length_a   1.000
_cell.length_b   1.000
_cell.length_c   1.000
_cell.angle_alpha   90.00
_cell.angle_beta   90.00
_cell.angle_gamma   90.00
#
_symmetry.space_group_name_H-M   'P 1'
#
loop_
_entity.id
_entity.type
_entity.pdbx_description
1 polymer ?
#
loop_
_entity_poly.entity_id
_entity_poly.type
_entity_poly.pdbx_seq_one_letter_code
_entity_poly.pdbx_strand_id
1 'polypeptide(L)' 'MAVNRKTFNLEMPKYLLRYLVLIAIAIVSVGPLLWLVSTAFKSQSENIFRFPPQFFPAQPTFDNFIKVWRENPFHIY' A
#
# COMPACT_ATOMS: atom_id res chain seq x y z
N MET A 1 9.56 -4.99 -53.59
CA MET A 1 9.36 -4.29 -52.30
C MET A 1 8.69 -5.26 -51.34
N ALA A 2 9.40 -5.76 -50.33
CA ALA A 2 8.84 -6.68 -49.34
C ALA A 2 8.25 -5.87 -48.17
N VAL A 3 6.94 -5.96 -47.96
CA VAL A 3 6.25 -5.34 -46.82
C VAL A 3 6.71 -6.08 -45.56
N ASN A 4 7.48 -5.40 -44.71
CA ASN A 4 7.95 -5.91 -43.43
C ASN A 4 6.74 -6.03 -42.47
N ARG A 5 6.14 -7.23 -42.42
CA ARG A 5 5.16 -7.58 -41.38
C ARG A 5 5.91 -7.70 -40.06
N LYS A 6 5.77 -6.71 -39.18
CA LYS A 6 6.12 -6.86 -37.77
C LYS A 6 5.30 -8.02 -37.22
N THR A 7 5.89 -9.21 -37.13
CA THR A 7 5.27 -10.35 -36.46
C THR A 7 5.08 -9.93 -35.01
N PHE A 8 3.83 -9.86 -34.56
CA PHE A 8 3.51 -9.66 -33.15
C PHE A 8 3.91 -10.94 -32.42
N ASN A 9 5.21 -11.05 -32.12
CA ASN A 9 5.79 -12.21 -31.47
C ASN A 9 5.07 -12.41 -30.13
N LEU A 10 4.42 -13.56 -29.96
CA LEU A 10 3.84 -14.04 -28.70
C LEU A 10 4.93 -14.37 -27.64
N GLU A 11 6.05 -13.65 -27.65
CA GLU A 11 7.11 -13.64 -26.65
C GLU A 11 6.77 -12.69 -25.48
N MET A 12 5.78 -11.79 -25.68
CA MET A 12 5.25 -10.86 -24.68
C MET A 12 4.54 -11.47 -23.44
N PRO A 13 3.92 -12.67 -23.46
CA PRO A 13 3.22 -13.22 -22.29
C PRO A 13 4.17 -13.60 -21.15
N LYS A 14 5.42 -13.95 -21.46
CA LYS A 14 6.43 -14.33 -20.45
C LYS A 14 6.75 -13.16 -19.52
N TYR A 15 6.91 -11.97 -20.09
CA TYR A 15 7.15 -10.76 -19.32
C TYR A 15 5.89 -10.32 -18.57
N LEU A 16 4.72 -10.39 -19.20
CA LEU A 16 3.46 -10.04 -18.55
C LEU A 16 3.22 -10.86 -17.29
N LEU A 17 3.37 -12.19 -17.37
CA LEU A 17 3.23 -13.08 -16.22
C LEU A 17 4.25 -12.75 -15.12
N ARG A 18 5.52 -12.52 -15.50
CA ARG A 18 6.57 -12.13 -14.54
C ARG A 18 6.21 -10.83 -13.80
N TYR A 19 5.78 -9.79 -14.52
CA TYR A 19 5.39 -8.53 -13.89
C TYR A 19 4.15 -8.67 -13.01
N LEU A 20 3.15 -9.46 -13.41
CA LEU A 20 1.99 -9.75 -12.57
C LEU A 20 2.38 -10.42 -11.25
N VAL A 21 3.26 -11.41 -11.30
CA VAL A 21 3.79 -12.07 -10.09
C VAL A 21 4.56 -11.08 -9.22
N LEU A 22 5.42 -10.24 -9.80
CA LEU A 22 6.16 -9.22 -9.05
C LEU A 22 5.23 -8.19 -8.41
N ILE A 23 4.17 -7.76 -9.11
CA ILE A 23 3.15 -6.85 -8.58
C ILE A 23 2.38 -7.51 -7.43
N ALA A 24 1.99 -8.78 -7.57
CA ALA A 24 1.32 -9.51 -6.51
C ALA A 24 2.19 -9.62 -5.25
N ILE A 25 3.48 -9.96 -5.42
CA ILE A 25 4.45 -9.97 -4.31
C ILE A 25 4.56 -8.58 -3.69
N ALA A 26 4.68 -7.53 -4.51
CA ALA A 26 4.76 -6.16 -4.02
C ALA A 26 3.51 -5.75 -3.24
N ILE A 27 2.30 -6.10 -3.69
CA ILE A 27 1.06 -5.81 -2.97
C ILE A 27 1.02 -6.55 -1.63
N VAL A 28 1.43 -7.82 -1.58
CA VAL A 28 1.46 -8.60 -0.34
C VAL A 28 2.49 -8.05 0.65
N SER A 29 3.65 -7.58 0.17
CA SER A 29 4.70 -7.01 1.03
C SER A 29 4.42 -5.57 1.46
N VAL A 30 3.99 -4.71 0.52
CA VAL A 30 3.82 -3.26 0.73
C VAL A 30 2.42 -2.92 1.23
N GLY A 31 1.40 -3.72 0.88
CA GLY A 31 0.01 -3.51 1.29
C GLY A 31 -0.17 -3.35 2.80
N PRO A 32 0.35 -4.27 3.64
CA PRO A 32 0.29 -4.13 5.10
C PRO A 32 0.98 -2.86 5.62
N LEU A 33 2.11 -2.45 5.00
CA LEU A 33 2.81 -1.22 5.38
C LEU A 33 1.99 0.02 5.05
N LEU A 34 1.38 0.08 3.86
CA LEU A 34 0.48 1.16 3.48
C LEU A 34 -0.75 1.23 4.38
N TRP A 35 -1.29 0.07 4.77
CA TRP A 35 -2.39 0.01 5.72
C TRP A 35 -1.98 0.55 7.09
N LEU A 36 -0.81 0.17 7.60
CA LEU A 36 -0.28 0.70 8.87
C LEU A 36 -0.13 2.23 8.83
N VAL A 37 0.48 2.77 7.78
CA VAL A 37 0.62 4.22 7.60
C VAL A 37 -0.75 4.89 7.59
N SER A 38 -1.70 4.37 6.81
CA SER A 38 -3.07 4.89 6.77
C SER A 38 -3.75 4.86 8.14
N THR A 39 -3.61 3.77 8.91
CA THR A 39 -4.18 3.67 10.26
C THR A 39 -3.55 4.64 11.24
N ALA A 40 -2.26 4.99 11.09
CA ALA A 40 -1.60 5.97 11.95
C ALA A 40 -2.25 7.36 11.86
N PHE A 41 -2.85 7.71 10.71
CA PHE A 41 -3.54 8.97 10.49
C PHE A 41 -5.06 8.93 10.75
N LYS A 42 -5.65 7.79 11.10
CA LYS A 42 -7.08 7.70 11.41
C LYS A 42 -7.40 8.35 12.75
N SER A 43 -8.55 9.02 12.85
CA SER A 43 -9.01 9.55 14.14
C SER A 43 -9.41 8.43 15.11
N GLN A 44 -9.41 8.69 16.42
CA GLN A 44 -9.81 7.71 17.44
C GLN A 44 -11.27 7.24 17.32
N SER A 45 -12.13 8.01 16.64
CA SER A 45 -13.52 7.62 16.40
C SER A 45 -13.67 6.66 15.22
N GLU A 46 -12.63 6.47 14.39
CA GLU A 46 -12.64 5.50 13.30
C GLU A 46 -12.36 4.08 13.81
N ASN A 47 -13.29 3.16 13.58
CA ASN A 47 -13.11 1.74 13.91
C ASN A 47 -12.16 1.06 12.91
N ILE A 48 -10.93 0.76 13.33
CA ILE A 48 -9.92 0.07 12.51
C ILE A 48 -10.21 -1.43 12.27
N PHE A 49 -11.08 -2.05 13.08
CA PHE A 49 -11.46 -3.47 12.99
C PHE A 49 -12.74 -3.71 12.19
N ARG A 50 -13.31 -2.68 11.57
CA ARG A 50 -14.51 -2.80 10.74
C ARG A 50 -14.26 -3.68 9.51
N PHE A 51 -15.28 -4.43 9.08
CA PHE A 51 -15.27 -5.15 7.80
C PHE A 51 -16.33 -4.55 6.85
N PRO A 52 -15.96 -4.18 5.60
CA PRO A 52 -14.61 -4.22 5.02
C PRO A 52 -13.66 -3.18 5.66
N PRO A 53 -12.34 -3.46 5.72
CA PRO A 53 -11.37 -2.50 6.26
C PRO A 53 -11.29 -1.24 5.40
N GLN A 54 -11.19 -0.08 6.04
CA GLN A 54 -10.99 1.20 5.34
C GLN A 54 -9.50 1.46 5.10
N PHE A 55 -9.08 1.42 3.83
CA PHE A 55 -7.70 1.66 3.42
C PHE A 55 -7.27 3.13 3.51
N PHE A 56 -8.20 4.08 3.45
CA PHE A 56 -7.92 5.51 3.60
C PHE A 56 -8.60 6.05 4.86
N PRO A 57 -7.97 6.99 5.59
CA PRO A 57 -8.60 7.64 6.72
C PRO A 57 -9.79 8.48 6.26
N ALA A 58 -10.92 8.35 6.94
CA ALA A 58 -12.09 9.20 6.67
C ALA A 58 -11.89 10.61 7.23
N GLN A 59 -11.18 10.72 8.37
CA GLN A 59 -10.83 11.97 9.03
C GLN A 59 -9.33 11.93 9.35
N PRO A 60 -8.45 12.35 8.42
CA PRO A 60 -7.01 12.36 8.65
C PRO A 60 -6.65 13.29 9.81
N THR A 61 -5.89 12.79 10.79
CA THR A 61 -5.42 13.55 11.96
C THR A 61 -3.98 13.19 12.32
N PHE A 62 -3.33 14.06 13.10
CA PHE A 62 -2.02 13.79 13.70
C PHE A 62 -2.11 13.34 15.18
N ASP A 63 -3.33 13.16 15.68
CA ASP A 63 -3.58 12.96 17.11
C ASP A 63 -2.88 11.72 17.67
N ASN A 64 -2.81 10.63 16.89
CA ASN A 64 -2.10 9.42 17.32
C ASN A 64 -0.60 9.67 17.52
N PHE A 65 0.03 10.48 16.67
CA PHE A 65 1.44 10.85 16.81
C PHE A 65 1.65 11.74 18.05
N ILE A 66 0.81 12.76 18.23
CA ILE A 66 0.87 13.66 19.40
C ILE A 66 0.66 12.87 20.69
N LYS A 67 -0.32 11.96 20.70
CA LYS A 67 -0.64 11.10 21.84
C LYS A 67 0.56 10.24 22.23
N VAL A 68 1.14 9.52 21.27
CA VAL A 68 2.33 8.69 21.51
C VAL A 68 3.48 9.56 22.04
N TRP A 69 3.72 10.75 21.47
CA TRP A 69 4.78 11.67 21.89
C TRP A 69 4.63 12.20 23.31
N ARG A 70 3.39 12.36 23.78
CA ARG A 70 3.07 12.81 25.15
C ARG A 70 3.08 11.67 26.16
N GLU A 71 2.57 10.51 25.77
CA GLU A 71 2.43 9.35 26.66
C GLU A 71 3.74 8.59 26.85
N ASN A 72 4.65 8.66 25.87
CA ASN A 72 5.92 7.96 25.92
C ASN A 72 7.07 8.91 26.20
N PRO A 73 7.97 8.52 27.11
CA PRO A 73 9.07 9.37 27.53
C PRO A 73 10.24 9.31 26.51
N PHE A 74 10.01 9.82 25.29
CA PHE A 74 11.03 9.83 24.22
C PHE A 74 12.25 10.70 24.49
N HIS A 75 12.18 11.58 25.49
CA HIS A 75 13.21 12.55 25.82
C HIS A 75 14.21 12.04 26.88
N ILE A 76 13.96 10.87 27.47
CA ILE A 76 14.76 10.33 28.59
C ILE A 76 15.48 9.02 28.23
N TYR A 77 15.69 8.78 26.94
CA TYR A 77 16.62 7.78 26.42
C TYR A 77 17.55 8.40 25.38
#